data_AF-A0A7R6PGN8-F1
#
_entry.id   AF-A0A7R6PGN8-F1
#
_cell.length_a   1.000
_cell.length_b   1.000
_cell.length_c   1.000
_cell.angle_alpha   90.00
_cell.angle_beta   90.00
_cell.angle_gamma   90.00
#
_symmetry.space_group_name_H-M   'P 1'
#
loop_
_entity.id
_entity.type
_entity.pdbx_description
1 polymer ?
#
loop_
_entity_poly.entity_id
_entity_poly.type
_entity_poly.pdbx_seq_one_letter_code
_entity_poly.pdbx_strand_id
1 'polypeptide(L)'
;MSYTLPLPAEKKLLVTYRVESGCLGPEGECYVPAFCDFAQGKIQSFNSDFIAWNIISREDKQQPEIQYNLASKRVNSSQATRYFALFGQSLEQFEADLAEKLAELIDEFMGH
;
A
#
# COMPACT_ATOMS: atom_id res chain seq x y z
N MET A 1 -9.72 24.03 -4.84
CA MET A 1 -10.38 23.07 -5.76
C MET A 1 -10.86 21.92 -4.91
N SER A 2 -12.17 21.66 -4.87
CA SER A 2 -12.73 20.47 -4.23
C SER A 2 -12.64 19.31 -5.21
N TYR A 3 -11.90 18.25 -4.86
CA TYR A 3 -11.93 17.01 -5.62
C TYR A 3 -13.13 16.19 -5.14
N THR A 4 -13.95 15.71 -6.07
CA THR A 4 -15.05 14.79 -5.75
C THR A 4 -14.50 13.38 -5.73
N LEU A 5 -14.67 12.70 -4.60
CA LEU A 5 -14.37 11.28 -4.43
C LEU A 5 -15.61 10.44 -4.78
N PRO A 6 -15.45 9.21 -5.29
CA PRO A 6 -14.19 8.55 -5.63
C PRO A 6 -13.59 9.06 -6.95
N LEU A 7 -12.26 9.04 -7.07
CA LEU A 7 -11.56 9.39 -8.29
C LEU A 7 -11.70 8.29 -9.36
N PRO A 8 -11.70 8.66 -10.65
CA PRO A 8 -11.44 7.72 -11.75
C PRO A 8 -10.12 6.97 -11.54
N ALA A 9 -10.05 5.71 -11.99
CA ALA A 9 -8.92 4.82 -11.73
C ALA A 9 -7.57 5.42 -12.18
N GLU A 10 -7.54 6.11 -13.31
CA GLU A 10 -6.34 6.74 -13.88
C GLU A 10 -5.83 7.95 -13.08
N LYS A 11 -6.65 8.49 -12.16
CA LYS A 11 -6.30 9.60 -11.28
C LYS A 11 -5.95 9.15 -9.86
N LYS A 12 -6.17 7.89 -9.52
CA LYS A 12 -5.79 7.36 -8.21
C LYS A 12 -4.29 7.24 -8.10
N LEU A 13 -3.77 7.47 -6.91
CA LEU A 13 -2.37 7.19 -6.59
C LEU A 13 -2.22 5.68 -6.45
N LEU A 14 -1.40 5.08 -7.30
CA LEU A 14 -1.01 3.69 -7.16
C LEU A 14 0.02 3.59 -6.03
N VAL A 15 -0.35 2.88 -4.97
CA VAL A 15 0.54 2.54 -3.85
C VAL A 15 0.97 1.10 -4.04
N THR A 16 2.27 0.91 -4.30
CA THR A 16 2.90 -0.41 -4.29
C THR A 16 3.55 -0.63 -2.94
N TYR A 17 3.10 -1.65 -2.22
CA TYR A 17 3.72 -2.09 -0.98
C TYR A 17 4.41 -3.44 -1.23
N ARG A 18 5.70 -3.51 -0.89
CA ARG A 18 6.54 -4.70 -1.08
C ARG A 18 6.75 -5.41 0.24
N VAL A 19 6.10 -6.56 0.39
CA VAL A 19 6.15 -7.36 1.60
C VAL A 19 7.49 -8.09 1.67
N GLU A 20 8.21 -7.91 2.78
CA GLU A 20 9.38 -8.74 3.08
C GLU A 20 8.95 -10.09 3.66
N SER A 21 9.52 -11.18 3.16
CA SER A 21 9.28 -12.52 3.71
C SER A 21 9.60 -12.60 5.21
N GLY A 22 10.60 -11.85 5.68
CA GLY A 22 10.97 -11.81 7.11
C GLY A 22 9.85 -11.34 8.05
N CYS A 23 8.87 -10.57 7.55
CA CYS A 23 7.71 -10.14 8.34
C CYS A 23 6.72 -11.27 8.63
N LEU A 24 6.81 -12.38 7.89
CA LEU A 24 5.94 -13.56 8.02
C LEU A 24 6.60 -14.69 8.83
N GLY A 25 7.68 -14.37 9.55
CA GLY A 25 8.41 -15.31 10.38
C GLY A 25 9.42 -16.18 9.62
N PRO A 26 9.94 -17.26 10.27
CA PRO A 26 11.04 -18.06 9.74
C PRO A 26 10.76 -18.76 8.40
N GLU A 27 9.51 -19.13 8.15
CA GLU A 27 9.05 -19.78 6.92
C GLU A 27 8.45 -18.77 5.92
N GLY A 28 8.67 -17.47 6.13
CA GLY A 28 8.01 -16.42 5.37
C GLY A 28 8.26 -16.44 3.86
N GLU A 29 9.34 -17.07 3.39
CA GLU A 29 9.56 -17.28 1.95
C GLU A 29 8.50 -18.19 1.32
N CYS A 30 7.98 -19.17 2.07
CA CYS A 30 6.89 -20.05 1.63
C CYS A 30 5.54 -19.33 1.64
N TYR A 31 5.35 -18.39 2.57
CA TYR A 31 4.06 -17.73 2.79
C TYR A 31 3.88 -16.45 2.00
N VAL A 32 4.97 -15.74 1.63
CA VAL A 32 4.88 -14.40 1.02
C VAL A 32 4.00 -14.33 -0.23
N PRO A 33 4.00 -15.30 -1.17
CA PRO A 33 3.13 -15.22 -2.34
C PRO A 33 1.65 -15.32 -1.95
N ALA A 34 1.30 -16.28 -1.09
CA ALA A 34 -0.07 -16.48 -0.62
C ALA A 34 -0.56 -15.30 0.24
N PHE A 35 0.31 -14.73 1.05
CA PHE A 35 0.01 -13.53 1.83
C PHE A 35 -0.25 -12.33 0.92
N CYS A 36 0.55 -12.12 -0.13
CA CYS A 36 0.33 -11.00 -1.05
C CYS A 36 -1.06 -11.09 -1.72
N ASP A 37 -1.47 -12.28 -2.18
CA ASP A 37 -2.79 -12.50 -2.77
C ASP A 37 -3.92 -12.24 -1.76
N PHE A 38 -3.76 -12.76 -0.52
CA PHE A 38 -4.70 -12.52 0.58
C PHE A 38 -4.83 -11.03 0.91
N ALA A 39 -3.70 -10.35 1.13
CA ALA A 39 -3.64 -8.95 1.50
C ALA A 39 -4.18 -8.06 0.38
N GLN A 40 -3.87 -8.35 -0.89
CA GLN A 40 -4.40 -7.63 -2.05
C GLN A 40 -5.93 -7.67 -2.07
N GLY A 41 -6.57 -8.80 -1.74
CA GLY A 41 -8.03 -8.91 -1.66
C GLY A 41 -8.64 -8.07 -0.53
N LYS A 42 -7.96 -7.98 0.62
CA LYS A 42 -8.46 -7.30 1.82
C LYS A 42 -8.20 -5.79 1.81
N ILE A 43 -7.06 -5.36 1.27
CA ILE A 43 -6.63 -3.96 1.30
C ILE A 43 -7.29 -3.12 0.20
N GLN A 44 -7.85 -3.74 -0.84
CA GLN A 44 -8.43 -3.04 -1.99
C GLN A 44 -9.49 -1.99 -1.64
N SER A 45 -10.23 -2.17 -0.54
CA SER A 45 -11.23 -1.21 -0.04
C SER A 45 -10.65 -0.10 0.84
N PHE A 46 -9.44 -0.29 1.40
CA PHE A 46 -8.78 0.69 2.26
C PHE A 46 -8.42 1.92 1.42
N ASN A 47 -8.95 3.09 1.76
CA ASN A 47 -8.72 4.35 1.04
C ASN A 47 -9.00 4.28 -0.48
N SER A 48 -9.89 3.39 -0.90
CA SER A 48 -10.14 3.09 -2.31
C SER A 48 -10.68 4.27 -3.12
N ASP A 49 -11.15 5.31 -2.46
CA ASP A 49 -11.66 6.52 -3.10
C ASP A 49 -10.59 7.27 -3.91
N PHE A 50 -9.31 7.20 -3.50
CA PHE A 50 -8.21 7.93 -4.14
C PHE A 50 -6.91 7.12 -4.24
N ILE A 51 -6.89 5.89 -3.72
CA ILE A 51 -5.76 4.95 -3.81
C ILE A 51 -6.12 3.75 -4.68
N ALA A 52 -5.15 3.30 -5.47
CA ALA A 52 -5.13 1.98 -6.08
C ALA A 52 -4.00 1.17 -5.44
N TRP A 53 -4.26 -0.09 -5.09
CA TRP A 53 -3.31 -0.94 -4.35
C TRP A 53 -2.62 -1.97 -5.23
N ASN A 54 -1.34 -2.18 -4.96
CA ASN A 54 -0.53 -3.25 -5.53
C ASN A 54 0.39 -3.86 -4.45
N ILE A 55 -0.01 -4.99 -3.89
CA ILE A 55 0.76 -5.74 -2.89
C ILE A 55 1.57 -6.81 -3.60
N ILE A 56 2.89 -6.78 -3.41
CA ILE A 56 3.82 -7.72 -4.07
C ILE A 56 4.90 -8.16 -3.10
N SER A 57 5.56 -9.29 -3.40
CA SER A 57 6.75 -9.73 -2.66
C SER A 57 7.93 -8.79 -2.92
N ARG A 58 8.75 -8.53 -1.89
CA ARG A 58 10.01 -7.79 -2.01
C ARG A 58 11.16 -8.72 -2.39
N GLU A 59 11.33 -8.95 -3.68
CA GLU A 59 12.45 -9.77 -4.20
C GLU A 59 13.75 -8.97 -4.29
N ASP A 60 13.66 -7.70 -4.66
CA ASP A 60 14.81 -6.80 -4.81
C ASP A 60 14.87 -5.81 -3.64
N LYS A 61 15.87 -5.98 -2.77
CA LYS A 61 16.10 -5.13 -1.61
C LYS A 61 16.50 -3.70 -1.97
N GLN A 62 16.91 -3.42 -3.21
CA GLN A 62 17.20 -2.06 -3.66
C GLN A 62 15.92 -1.24 -3.91
N GLN A 63 14.77 -1.91 -4.07
CA GLN A 63 13.50 -1.23 -4.21
C GLN A 63 12.96 -0.84 -2.83
N PRO A 64 12.34 0.35 -2.71
CA PRO A 64 11.74 0.77 -1.46
C PRO A 64 10.53 -0.10 -1.12
N GLU A 65 10.28 -0.27 0.17
CA GLU A 65 9.13 -0.99 0.70
C GLU A 65 7.81 -0.38 0.19
N ILE A 66 7.67 0.94 0.31
CA ILE A 66 6.55 1.70 -0.25
C ILE A 66 6.96 2.49 -1.49
N GLN A 67 6.13 2.46 -2.52
CA GLN A 67 6.32 3.24 -3.73
C GLN A 67 5.01 3.85 -4.21
N TYR A 68 5.10 5.11 -4.62
CA TYR A 68 3.99 5.89 -5.11
C TYR A 68 4.11 6.14 -6.62
N ASN A 69 3.01 5.92 -7.35
CA ASN A 69 2.92 6.17 -8.78
C ASN A 69 1.63 6.89 -9.14
N LEU A 70 1.71 7.90 -10.00
CA LEU A 70 0.55 8.61 -10.55
C LEU A 70 0.65 8.57 -12.07
N ALA A 71 -0.37 8.03 -12.76
CA ALA A 71 -0.39 7.88 -14.21
C ALA A 71 0.93 7.30 -14.78
N SER A 72 1.39 6.17 -14.20
CA SER A 72 2.64 5.47 -14.54
C SER A 72 3.94 6.21 -14.23
N LYS A 73 3.91 7.42 -13.67
CA LYS A 73 5.11 8.15 -13.22
C LYS A 73 5.34 7.91 -11.74
N ARG A 74 6.56 7.54 -11.37
CA ARG A 74 6.97 7.48 -9.96
C ARG A 74 6.90 8.89 -9.38
N VAL A 75 6.26 9.02 -8.22
CA VAL A 75 6.22 10.26 -7.45
C VAL A 75 7.03 10.09 -6.17
N ASN A 76 7.74 11.14 -5.77
CA ASN A 76 8.49 11.14 -4.52
C ASN A 76 7.58 11.44 -3.31
N SER A 77 8.10 11.25 -2.10
CA SER A 77 7.34 11.51 -0.86
C SER A 77 6.76 12.93 -0.81
N SER A 78 7.52 13.98 -1.17
CA SER A 78 7.00 15.36 -1.19
C SER A 78 5.81 15.55 -2.14
N GLN A 79 5.82 14.90 -3.30
CA GLN A 79 4.71 14.91 -4.25
C GLN A 79 3.51 14.11 -3.71
N ALA A 80 3.75 12.97 -3.07
CA ALA A 80 2.71 12.20 -2.40
C ALA A 80 2.07 13.03 -1.27
N THR A 81 2.84 13.69 -0.41
CA THR A 81 2.32 14.59 0.63
C THR A 81 1.39 15.65 0.05
N ARG A 82 1.78 16.28 -1.07
CA ARG A 82 0.93 17.25 -1.76
C ARG A 82 -0.36 16.64 -2.29
N TYR A 83 -0.29 15.41 -2.81
CA TYR A 83 -1.46 14.67 -3.29
C TYR A 83 -2.45 14.38 -2.16
N PHE A 84 -1.98 13.86 -1.01
CA PHE A 84 -2.84 13.61 0.16
C PHE A 84 -3.46 14.89 0.72
N ALA A 85 -2.70 16.00 0.71
CA ALA A 85 -3.21 17.30 1.15
C ALA A 85 -4.40 17.82 0.31
N LEU A 86 -4.58 17.36 -0.94
CA LEU A 86 -5.76 17.71 -1.76
C LEU A 86 -7.07 17.19 -1.18
N PHE A 87 -7.00 16.17 -0.33
CA PHE A 87 -8.13 15.52 0.34
C PHE A 87 -8.15 15.82 1.85
N GLY A 88 -7.31 16.76 2.32
CA GLY A 88 -7.19 17.07 3.75
C GLY A 88 -6.56 15.95 4.57
N GLN A 89 -5.80 15.05 3.95
CA GLN A 89 -5.13 13.93 4.62
C GLN A 89 -3.61 14.15 4.76
N SER A 90 -3.00 13.48 5.73
CA SER A 90 -1.54 13.44 5.91
C SER A 90 -0.98 12.13 5.33
N LEU A 91 0.14 12.24 4.60
CA LEU A 91 0.90 11.07 4.14
C LEU A 91 1.43 10.26 5.33
N GLU A 92 1.91 10.95 6.37
CA GLU A 92 2.51 10.31 7.55
C GLU A 92 1.46 9.50 8.32
N GLN A 93 0.25 10.05 8.48
CA GLN A 93 -0.86 9.32 9.09
C GLN A 93 -1.27 8.13 8.24
N PHE A 94 -1.36 8.31 6.91
CA PHE A 94 -1.67 7.22 6.00
C PHE A 94 -0.64 6.08 6.07
N GLU A 95 0.66 6.39 6.14
CA GLU A 95 1.72 5.39 6.26
C GLU A 95 1.64 4.66 7.61
N ALA A 96 1.28 5.36 8.69
CA ALA A 96 1.03 4.75 10.00
C ALA A 96 -0.19 3.81 9.98
N ASP A 97 -1.33 4.28 9.45
CA ASP A 97 -2.55 3.47 9.32
C ASP A 97 -2.32 2.25 8.42
N LEU A 98 -1.52 2.40 7.36
CA LEU A 98 -1.12 1.30 6.50
C LEU A 98 -0.28 0.26 7.24
N ALA A 99 0.69 0.69 8.05
CA ALA A 99 1.52 -0.22 8.84
C ALA A 99 0.68 -1.01 9.85
N GLU A 100 -0.24 -0.35 10.56
CA GLU A 100 -1.20 -1.01 11.44
C GLU A 100 -2.08 -1.99 10.66
N LYS A 101 -2.60 -1.58 9.50
CA LYS A 101 -3.45 -2.44 8.68
C LYS A 101 -2.73 -3.68 8.18
N LEU A 102 -1.46 -3.56 7.80
CA LEU A 102 -0.66 -4.69 7.38
C LEU A 102 -0.35 -5.65 8.53
N ALA A 103 -0.08 -5.14 9.73
CA ALA A 103 0.08 -5.96 10.91
C ALA A 103 -1.18 -6.80 11.19
N GLU A 104 -2.37 -6.18 11.15
CA GLU A 104 -3.65 -6.90 11.28
C GLU A 104 -3.82 -8.00 10.22
N LEU A 105 -3.44 -7.72 8.97
CA LEU A 105 -3.53 -8.71 7.89
C LEU A 105 -2.55 -9.86 8.07
N ILE A 106 -1.36 -9.61 8.61
CA ILE A 106 -0.38 -10.65 8.94
C ILE A 106 -0.96 -11.55 10.03
N ASP A 107 -1.48 -10.96 11.11
CA ASP A 107 -2.10 -11.73 12.20
C ASP A 107 -3.29 -12.56 11.70
N GLU A 108 -4.18 -11.96 10.90
CA GLU A 108 -5.33 -12.66 10.31
C GLU A 108 -4.89 -13.82 9.39
N PHE A 109 -3.85 -13.62 8.59
CA PHE A 109 -3.33 -14.65 7.68
C PHE A 109 -2.66 -15.80 8.42
N MET A 110 -1.89 -15.51 9.47
CA MET A 110 -1.17 -16.50 10.28
C MET A 110 -2.10 -17.20 11.29
N GLY A 111 -3.33 -16.69 11.46
CA GLY A 111 -4.34 -17.25 12.36
C GLY A 111 -4.06 -16.95 13.83
N HIS A 112 -3.50 -15.77 14.12
CA HIS A 112 -3.22 -15.28 15.46
C HIS A 112 -4.36 -14.43 16.05
#